data_AF-A0A646KDP4-F1
#
_entry.id   AF-A0A646KDP4-F1
#
_cell.length_a   1.000
_cell.length_b   1.000
_cell.length_c   1.000
_cell.angle_alpha   90.00
_cell.angle_beta   90.00
_cell.angle_gamma   90.00
#
_symmetry.space_group_name_H-M   'P 1'
#
loop_
_entity.id
_entity.type
_entity.pdbx_description
1 polymer ?
#
loop_
_entity_poly.entity_id
_entity_poly.type
_entity_poly.pdbx_seq_one_letter_code
_entity_poly.pdbx_strand_id
1 'polypeptide(L)' 'MTEALRLTWVQPEDLIGHELRQAAADGRDASAVAAAWRAAGGPPPPPMAG' A
#
# COMPACT_ATOMS: atom_id res chain seq x y z
N MET A 1 -24.05 22.53 11.33
CA MET A 1 -22.72 22.47 11.98
C MET A 1 -21.82 21.71 11.03
N THR A 2 -20.96 22.40 10.28
CA THR A 2 -20.05 21.74 9.35
C THR A 2 -18.86 21.28 10.18
N GLU A 3 -18.69 19.97 10.32
CA GLU A 3 -17.53 19.40 11.02
C GLU A 3 -16.27 19.58 10.15
N ALA A 4 -15.14 19.92 10.76
CA ALA A 4 -13.89 20.15 10.06
C ALA A 4 -13.22 18.81 9.71
N LEU A 5 -12.79 18.65 8.45
CA LEU A 5 -12.14 17.43 7.98
C LEU A 5 -10.63 17.48 8.25
N ARG A 6 -10.07 16.41 8.85
CA ARG A 6 -8.61 16.26 9.02
C ARG A 6 -8.02 15.53 7.83
N LEU A 7 -7.15 16.21 7.09
CA LEU A 7 -6.35 15.62 6.02
C LEU A 7 -5.01 15.13 6.57
N THR A 8 -4.64 13.93 6.16
CA THR A 8 -3.31 13.32 6.34
C THR A 8 -2.81 12.93 4.96
N TRP A 9 -1.51 13.07 4.74
CA TRP A 9 -0.86 12.70 3.49
C TRP A 9 -0.16 11.37 3.67
N VAL A 10 -0.28 10.50 2.66
CA VAL A 10 0.40 9.20 2.61
C VAL A 10 1.49 9.23 1.54
N GLN A 11 2.63 8.59 1.79
CA GLN A 11 3.65 8.42 0.77
C GLN A 11 3.09 7.49 -0.32
N PRO A 12 3.29 7.80 -1.62
CA PRO A 12 2.76 6.98 -2.71
C PRO A 12 3.28 5.53 -2.68
N GLU A 13 4.48 5.30 -2.14
CA GLU A 13 5.11 3.99 -2.02
C GLU A 13 4.38 3.08 -1.02
N ASP A 14 3.80 3.66 0.04
CA ASP A 14 3.06 2.90 1.05
C ASP A 14 1.78 2.29 0.46
N LEU A 15 1.18 2.98 -0.52
CA LEU A 15 -0.02 2.50 -1.22
C LEU A 15 0.28 1.22 -2.00
N ILE A 16 1.41 1.17 -2.72
CA ILE A 16 1.78 -0.02 -3.52
C ILE A 16 1.95 -1.24 -2.62
N GLY A 17 2.65 -1.07 -1.50
CA GLY A 17 2.77 -2.15 -0.53
C GLY A 17 1.40 -2.61 -0.04
N HIS A 18 0.51 -1.67 0.30
CA HIS A 18 -0.82 -1.98 0.83
C HIS A 18 -1.64 -2.77 -0.18
N GLU A 19 -1.68 -2.34 -1.44
CA GLU A 19 -2.41 -3.01 -2.51
C GLU A 19 -1.88 -4.43 -2.77
N LEU A 20 -0.56 -4.64 -2.70
CA LEU A 20 0.02 -5.99 -2.83
C LEU A 20 -0.41 -6.91 -1.66
N ARG A 21 -0.52 -6.37 -0.44
CA ARG A 21 -1.03 -7.11 0.73
C ARG A 21 -2.52 -7.43 0.57
N GLN A 22 -3.31 -6.47 0.11
CA GLN A 22 -4.74 -6.67 -0.16
C GLN A 22 -4.95 -7.72 -1.25
N ALA A 23 -4.19 -7.66 -2.34
CA ALA A 23 -4.25 -8.68 -3.40
C ALA A 23 -3.98 -10.09 -2.84
N ALA A 24 -2.98 -10.25 -1.98
CA ALA A 24 -2.71 -11.53 -1.33
C ALA A 24 -3.86 -11.97 -0.40
N ALA A 25 -4.46 -11.06 0.36
CA ALA A 25 -5.61 -11.33 1.23
C ALA A 25 -6.87 -11.71 0.43
N ASP A 26 -7.06 -11.09 -0.73
CA ASP A 26 -8.15 -11.36 -1.67
C ASP A 26 -7.91 -12.61 -2.52
N GLY A 27 -6.75 -13.27 -2.40
CA GLY A 27 -6.37 -14.42 -3.23
C GLY A 27 -6.07 -14.07 -4.69
N ARG A 28 -5.82 -12.79 -5.00
CA ARG A 28 -5.40 -12.32 -6.33
C ARG A 28 -3.90 -12.53 -6.52
N ASP A 29 -3.52 -13.11 -7.65
CA ASP A 29 -2.10 -13.26 -8.00
C ASP A 29 -1.50 -11.92 -8.45
N ALA A 30 -0.79 -11.29 -7.53
CA ALA A 30 0.04 -10.10 -7.78
C ALA A 30 1.54 -10.39 -7.66
N SER A 31 1.94 -11.67 -7.72
CA SER A 31 3.32 -12.11 -7.45
C SER A 31 4.36 -11.46 -8.37
N ALA A 32 4.04 -11.33 -9.67
CA ALA A 32 4.89 -10.67 -10.65
C ALA A 32 5.11 -9.19 -10.33
N VAL A 33 4.05 -8.48 -9.94
CA VAL A 33 4.13 -7.06 -9.54
C VAL A 33 4.91 -6.93 -8.24
N ALA A 34 4.67 -7.80 -7.26
CA ALA A 34 5.41 -7.81 -6.01
C ALA A 34 6.91 -8.09 -6.20
N ALA A 35 7.27 -8.91 -7.19
CA ALA A 35 8.67 -9.17 -7.54
C ALA A 35 9.32 -7.93 -8.19
N ALA A 36 8.63 -7.30 -9.15
CA ALA A 36 9.11 -6.08 -9.79
C ALA A 36 9.29 -4.93 -8.78
N TRP A 37 8.33 -4.76 -7.86
CA TRP A 37 8.40 -3.77 -6.79
C TRP A 37 9.64 -3.97 -5.91
N ARG A 38 9.87 -5.19 -5.43
CA ARG A 38 11.04 -5.52 -4.61
C ARG A 38 12.36 -5.34 -5.38
N ALA A 39 12.40 -5.72 -6.66
CA ALA A 39 13.58 -5.54 -7.50
C ALA A 39 13.94 -4.06 -7.72
N ALA A 40 12.94 -3.18 -7.72
CA ALA A 40 13.12 -1.72 -7.80
C ALA A 40 13.51 -1.07 -6.45
N GLY A 41 13.67 -1.86 -5.37
CA GLY A 41 13.98 -1.34 -4.03
C GLY A 41 12.74 -0.98 -3.19
N GLY A 42 11.55 -1.40 -3.64
CA GLY A 42 10.30 -1.12 -2.97
C GLY A 42 10.18 -1.77 -1.58
N PRO A 43 9.84 -1.01 -0.53
CA PRO A 43 9.70 -1.54 0.82
C PRO A 43 8.44 -2.42 0.98
N PRO A 44 8.41 -3.29 2.00
CA PRO A 44 7.17 -3.97 2.40
C PRO A 44 6.15 -2.94 2.92
N PRO A 45 4.85 -3.26 2.85
CA PRO A 45 3.84 -2.35 3.36
C PRO A 45 3.98 -2.07 4.85
N PRO A 46 3.72 -0.82 5.29
CA PRO A 46 3.84 -0.45 6.68
C PRO A 46 2.87 -1.27 7.56
N PRO A 47 3.25 -1.57 8.82
CA PRO A 47 2.43 -2.40 9.70
C PRO A 47 1.04 -1.79 9.96
N MET A 48 0.91 -0.47 9.91
CA MET A 48 -0.37 0.24 9.95
C MET A 48 -0.42 1.33 8.88
N ALA A 49 -1.61 1.62 8.37
CA ALA A 49 -1.86 2.83 7.57
C ALA A 49 -1.94 4.05 8.52
N GLY A 50 -1.27 5.14 8.17
CA GLY A 50 -1.22 6.40 8.94
C GLY A 50 -2.32 7.39 8.59
#